data_AF-A0A9D3XNF5-F1
#
_entry.id   AF-A0A9D3XNF5-F1
#
_cell.length_a   1.000
_cell.length_b   1.000
_cell.length_c   1.000
_cell.angle_alpha   90.00
_cell.angle_beta   90.00
_cell.angle_gamma   90.00
#
_symmetry.space_group_name_H-M   'P 1'
#
loop_
_entity.id
_entity.type
_entity.pdbx_description
1 polymer ?
#
loop_
_entity_poly.entity_id
_entity_poly.type
_entity_poly.pdbx_seq_one_letter_code
_entity_poly.pdbx_strand_id
1 'polypeptide(L)'
;MGNASMNHPSTDYQSMRDPPDHNTIVKTLDKGHLSEQQSASENGNNPYPIYAAVDERSFSKVTEYSPATWFEFTPHEASFLGYGASVPMEYFGSEYKNGELKKQKEEKNMSYLQGLWGSAIGSETENEKVIKGMPVSVLIAHWVRAQVLNLVLDGTL
;
A
#
# COMPACT_ATOMS: atom_id res chain seq x y z
N MET A 1 -45.54 -16.43 29.58
CA MET A 1 -44.43 -15.45 29.60
C MET A 1 -43.17 -16.23 29.26
N GLY A 2 -42.69 -16.12 28.02
CA GLY A 2 -41.50 -16.81 27.53
C GLY A 2 -40.30 -15.89 27.67
N ASN A 3 -39.25 -16.39 28.32
CA ASN A 3 -38.02 -15.62 28.54
C ASN A 3 -37.12 -15.82 27.32
N ALA A 4 -36.86 -14.75 26.57
CA ALA A 4 -35.92 -14.75 25.47
C ALA A 4 -34.48 -14.78 26.02
N SER A 5 -33.80 -15.91 25.85
CA SER A 5 -32.36 -16.03 26.09
C SER A 5 -31.61 -15.32 24.97
N MET A 6 -31.03 -14.16 25.25
CA MET A 6 -30.09 -13.50 24.33
C MET A 6 -28.81 -14.32 24.29
N ASN A 7 -28.62 -15.08 23.21
CA ASN A 7 -27.33 -15.68 22.90
C ASN A 7 -26.40 -14.58 22.38
N HIS A 8 -25.52 -14.06 23.24
CA HIS A 8 -24.37 -13.28 22.80
C HIS A 8 -23.45 -14.19 21.97
N PRO A 9 -22.96 -13.77 20.78
CA PRO A 9 -21.94 -14.52 20.06
C PRO A 9 -20.70 -14.53 20.95
N SER A 10 -20.26 -15.71 21.38
CA SER A 10 -18.98 -15.87 22.07
C SER A 10 -17.87 -15.60 21.06
N THR A 11 -17.36 -14.37 21.04
CA THR A 11 -16.09 -14.09 20.38
C THR A 11 -15.02 -14.90 21.11
N ASP A 12 -14.43 -15.87 20.43
CA ASP A 12 -13.39 -16.73 20.99
C ASP A 12 -12.09 -15.94 21.18
N TYR A 13 -11.94 -15.33 22.36
CA TYR A 13 -10.73 -14.60 22.76
C TYR A 13 -9.54 -15.53 23.04
N GLN A 14 -9.73 -16.85 23.10
CA GLN A 14 -8.64 -17.80 23.36
C GLN A 14 -7.82 -18.05 22.09
N SER A 15 -8.44 -18.03 20.90
CA SER A 15 -7.71 -18.14 19.63
C SER A 15 -6.80 -16.93 19.33
N MET A 16 -6.95 -15.80 20.04
CA MET A 16 -6.12 -14.60 19.90
C MET A 16 -4.93 -14.55 20.86
N ARG A 17 -4.82 -15.48 21.82
CA ARG A 17 -3.76 -15.47 22.84
C ARG A 17 -2.49 -16.20 22.40
N ASP A 18 -2.60 -17.16 21.51
CA ASP A 18 -1.44 -17.83 20.93
C ASP A 18 -1.01 -17.05 19.68
N PRO A 19 0.28 -16.65 19.58
CA PRO A 19 0.76 -15.99 18.37
C PRO A 19 0.52 -16.94 17.18
N PRO A 20 -0.12 -16.46 16.10
CA PRO A 20 -0.44 -17.30 14.97
C PRO A 20 0.84 -17.97 14.45
N ASP A 21 0.76 -19.26 14.13
CA ASP A 21 1.93 -19.99 13.63
C ASP A 21 2.40 -19.40 12.29
N HIS A 22 3.63 -19.73 11.90
CA HIS A 22 4.24 -19.22 10.68
C HIS A 22 3.35 -19.43 9.43
N ASN A 23 2.70 -20.59 9.33
CA ASN A 23 1.87 -20.92 8.18
C ASN A 23 0.56 -20.13 8.17
N THR A 24 0.01 -19.85 9.35
CA THR A 24 -1.16 -19.00 9.53
C THR A 24 -0.81 -17.57 9.15
N ILE A 25 0.31 -17.03 9.64
CA ILE A 25 0.79 -15.68 9.27
C ILE A 25 0.99 -15.56 7.76
N VAL A 26 1.67 -16.53 7.13
CA VAL A 26 1.90 -16.54 5.68
C VAL A 26 0.58 -16.59 4.91
N LYS A 27 -0.40 -17.38 5.35
CA LYS A 27 -1.74 -17.41 4.74
C LYS A 27 -2.50 -16.10 4.94
N THR A 28 -2.40 -15.44 6.09
CA THR A 28 -3.04 -14.13 6.32
C THR A 28 -2.43 -13.04 5.44
N LEU A 29 -1.16 -13.19 5.04
CA LEU A 29 -0.49 -12.30 4.10
C LEU A 29 -0.87 -12.57 2.64
N ASP A 30 -1.44 -13.73 2.33
CA ASP A 30 -1.94 -14.03 0.98
C ASP A 30 -3.32 -13.40 0.78
N LYS A 31 -3.33 -12.08 0.54
CA LYS A 31 -4.55 -11.25 0.43
C LYS A 31 -5.26 -11.37 -0.94
N GLY A 32 -5.03 -12.45 -1.67
CA GLY A 32 -5.55 -12.64 -3.04
C GLY A 32 -4.86 -11.76 -4.07
N HIS A 33 -5.49 -11.60 -5.22
CA HIS A 33 -4.96 -10.91 -6.39
C HIS A 33 -5.69 -9.59 -6.69
N LEU A 34 -5.06 -8.67 -7.42
CA LEU A 34 -5.72 -7.42 -7.78
C LEU A 34 -6.77 -7.67 -8.87
N SER A 35 -6.52 -8.61 -9.78
CA SER A 35 -7.45 -9.04 -10.82
C SER A 35 -8.81 -9.51 -10.28
N GLU A 36 -8.82 -10.16 -9.11
CA GLU A 36 -10.05 -10.66 -8.45
C GLU A 36 -11.02 -9.52 -8.06
N GLN A 37 -10.53 -8.27 -7.96
CA GLN A 37 -11.33 -7.10 -7.58
C GLN A 37 -12.16 -6.51 -8.73
N GLN A 38 -12.07 -7.04 -9.96
CA GLN A 38 -12.88 -6.59 -11.10
C GLN A 38 -14.38 -6.66 -10.77
N SER A 39 -14.86 -7.83 -10.35
CA SER A 39 -16.27 -8.09 -10.02
C SER A 39 -16.83 -7.16 -8.93
N ALA A 40 -15.98 -6.77 -7.97
CA ALA A 40 -16.36 -5.87 -6.89
C ALA A 40 -16.60 -4.43 -7.38
N SER A 41 -16.03 -4.07 -8.53
CA SER A 41 -16.04 -2.71 -9.09
C SER A 41 -17.01 -2.55 -10.27
N GLU A 42 -17.41 -3.65 -10.92
CA GLU A 42 -18.29 -3.64 -12.11
C GLU A 42 -19.70 -3.11 -11.84
N ASN A 43 -20.24 -3.36 -10.64
CA ASN A 43 -21.61 -2.97 -10.29
C ASN A 43 -21.71 -1.56 -9.69
N GLY A 44 -20.59 -0.84 -9.56
CA GLY A 44 -20.55 0.51 -8.97
C GLY A 44 -20.79 0.58 -7.46
N ASN A 45 -20.93 -0.56 -6.79
CA ASN A 45 -21.07 -0.64 -5.32
C ASN A 45 -19.79 -0.25 -4.60
N ASN A 46 -18.63 -0.51 -5.22
CA ASN A 46 -17.34 -0.03 -4.76
C ASN A 46 -16.75 0.95 -5.78
N PRO A 47 -16.03 1.99 -5.35
CA PRO A 47 -15.29 2.84 -6.27
C PRO A 47 -14.22 2.02 -7.00
N TYR A 48 -13.95 2.39 -8.24
CA TYR A 48 -12.95 1.71 -9.06
C TYR A 48 -11.53 1.95 -8.49
N PRO A 49 -10.79 0.90 -8.08
CA PRO A 49 -9.49 1.09 -7.46
C PRO A 49 -8.42 1.37 -8.51
N ILE A 50 -7.63 2.41 -8.26
CA ILE A 50 -6.48 2.83 -9.07
C ILE A 50 -5.30 3.04 -8.14
N TYR A 51 -4.21 2.32 -8.36
CA TYR A 51 -2.95 2.44 -7.60
C TYR A 51 -1.83 2.91 -8.52
N ALA A 52 -0.78 3.48 -7.93
CA ALA A 52 0.33 4.02 -8.69
C ALA A 52 1.70 3.65 -8.11
N ALA A 53 2.68 3.47 -8.98
CA ALA A 53 4.09 3.37 -8.63
C ALA A 53 4.94 4.24 -9.56
N VAL A 54 6.17 4.55 -9.14
CA VAL A 54 7.15 5.27 -9.97
C VAL A 54 8.36 4.38 -10.19
N ASP A 55 8.96 4.49 -11.37
CA ASP A 55 10.29 3.92 -11.61
C ASP A 55 11.37 4.90 -11.12
N GLU A 56 12.33 4.39 -10.36
CA GLU A 56 13.41 5.16 -9.75
C GLU A 56 14.26 5.91 -10.80
N ARG A 57 14.50 5.28 -11.96
CA ARG A 57 15.28 5.90 -13.04
C ARG A 57 14.53 7.07 -13.69
N SER A 58 13.20 7.00 -13.68
CA SER A 58 12.32 8.07 -14.12
C SER A 58 12.23 9.17 -13.05
N PHE A 59 12.17 8.80 -11.77
CA PHE A 59 12.10 9.74 -10.65
C PHE A 59 13.38 10.58 -10.48
N SER A 60 14.56 9.97 -10.64
CA SER A 60 15.86 10.65 -10.57
C SER A 60 16.11 11.67 -11.71
N LYS A 61 15.29 11.64 -12.76
CA LYS A 61 15.39 12.53 -13.93
C LYS A 61 14.27 13.57 -13.99
N VAL A 62 13.46 13.65 -12.93
CA VAL A 62 12.36 14.61 -12.85
C VAL A 62 12.92 16.02 -12.93
N THR A 63 12.42 16.79 -13.88
CA THR A 63 12.65 18.23 -13.98
C THR A 63 11.30 18.92 -14.13
N GLU A 64 11.27 20.25 -13.99
CA GLU A 64 10.07 21.07 -14.25
C GLU A 64 9.44 20.78 -15.63
N TYR A 65 10.26 20.36 -16.61
CA TYR A 65 9.85 20.10 -17.99
C TYR A 65 9.72 18.62 -18.34
N SER A 66 10.03 17.71 -17.41
CA SER A 66 9.96 16.26 -17.62
C SER A 66 9.50 15.58 -16.33
N PRO A 67 8.18 15.49 -16.10
CA PRO A 67 7.63 14.80 -14.93
C PRO A 67 7.97 13.31 -14.94
N ALA A 68 7.97 12.68 -13.77
CA ALA A 68 8.17 11.24 -13.64
C ALA A 68 7.07 10.50 -14.39
N THR A 69 7.45 9.42 -15.07
CA THR A 69 6.46 8.49 -15.62
C THR A 69 5.91 7.61 -14.51
N TRP A 70 4.59 7.60 -14.39
CA TRP A 70 3.87 6.75 -13.45
C TRP A 70 3.49 5.41 -14.10
N PHE A 71 3.54 4.37 -13.29
CA PHE A 71 2.84 3.12 -13.53
C PHE A 71 1.49 3.18 -12.85
N GLU A 72 0.44 2.87 -13.59
CA GLU A 72 -0.92 2.75 -13.09
C GLU A 72 -1.28 1.26 -12.95
N PHE A 73 -1.98 0.91 -11.88
CA PHE A 73 -2.45 -0.44 -11.61
C PHE A 73 -3.93 -0.41 -11.29
N THR A 74 -4.67 -1.27 -11.96
CA THR A 74 -6.11 -1.44 -11.76
C THR A 74 -6.43 -2.94 -11.74
N PRO A 75 -7.65 -3.34 -11.35
CA PRO A 75 -8.07 -4.74 -11.44
C PRO A 75 -7.97 -5.31 -12.86
N HIS A 76 -8.05 -4.47 -13.89
CA HIS A 76 -8.05 -4.93 -15.28
C HIS A 76 -6.66 -4.94 -15.89
N GLU A 77 -5.85 -3.93 -15.61
CA GLU A 77 -4.55 -3.75 -16.26
C GLU A 77 -3.50 -3.08 -15.38
N ALA A 78 -2.25 -3.36 -15.71
CA ALA A 78 -1.08 -2.61 -15.29
C ALA A 78 -0.51 -1.86 -16.49
N SER A 79 -0.39 -0.55 -16.36
CA SER A 79 -0.15 0.37 -17.48
C SER A 79 1.04 1.27 -17.18
N PHE A 80 1.95 1.40 -18.15
CA PHE A 80 3.05 2.36 -18.08
C PHE A 80 2.78 3.53 -19.02
N LEU A 81 2.17 4.57 -18.46
CA LEU A 81 1.53 5.64 -19.23
C LEU A 81 2.51 6.39 -20.15
N GLY A 82 3.75 6.62 -19.71
CA GLY A 82 4.75 7.34 -20.52
C GLY A 82 5.27 6.56 -21.72
N TYR A 83 4.99 5.26 -21.81
CA TYR A 83 5.33 4.45 -22.98
C TYR A 83 4.10 3.94 -23.72
N GLY A 84 2.88 4.31 -23.28
CA GLY A 84 1.63 3.89 -23.90
C GLY A 84 1.44 2.37 -23.94
N ALA A 85 2.00 1.65 -22.97
CA ALA A 85 1.98 0.19 -22.92
C ALA A 85 1.17 -0.29 -21.71
N SER A 86 0.24 -1.21 -21.93
CA SER A 86 -0.52 -1.88 -20.87
C SER A 86 -0.54 -3.39 -21.06
N VAL A 87 -0.70 -4.10 -19.95
CA VAL A 87 -0.90 -5.55 -19.93
C VAL A 87 -2.06 -5.88 -18.97
N PRO A 88 -2.80 -6.97 -19.20
CA PRO A 88 -3.74 -7.49 -18.22
C PRO A 88 -3.07 -7.66 -16.85
N MET A 89 -3.80 -7.34 -15.77
CA MET A 89 -3.23 -7.35 -14.43
C MET A 89 -2.66 -8.73 -14.05
N GLU A 90 -3.33 -9.81 -14.46
CA GLU A 90 -2.90 -11.20 -14.29
C GLU A 90 -1.52 -11.51 -14.90
N TYR A 91 -1.11 -10.74 -15.92
CA TYR A 91 0.17 -10.93 -16.61
C TYR A 91 1.26 -10.00 -16.12
N PHE A 92 0.97 -9.09 -15.19
CA PHE A 92 1.95 -8.20 -14.62
C PHE A 92 3.14 -8.98 -14.01
N GLY A 93 4.35 -8.60 -14.40
CA GLY A 93 5.59 -9.27 -14.00
C GLY A 93 6.00 -10.48 -14.86
N SER A 94 5.19 -10.85 -15.86
CA SER A 94 5.53 -11.86 -16.87
C SER A 94 6.63 -11.39 -17.83
N GLU A 95 7.19 -12.31 -18.62
CA GLU A 95 8.27 -12.00 -19.57
C GLU A 95 7.73 -11.73 -20.96
N TYR A 96 8.08 -10.56 -21.51
CA TYR A 96 7.69 -10.11 -22.84
C TYR A 96 8.90 -9.87 -23.73
N LYS A 97 8.73 -10.08 -25.04
CA LYS A 97 9.72 -9.72 -26.05
C LYS A 97 8.99 -9.15 -27.27
N ASN A 98 9.32 -7.92 -27.64
CA ASN A 98 8.70 -7.19 -28.76
C ASN A 98 7.16 -7.12 -28.67
N GLY A 99 6.62 -6.88 -27.47
CA GLY A 99 5.17 -6.82 -27.23
C GLY A 99 4.48 -8.19 -27.11
N GLU A 100 5.19 -9.29 -27.36
CA GLU A 100 4.62 -10.63 -27.25
C GLU A 100 4.97 -11.29 -25.92
N LEU A 101 3.96 -11.89 -25.26
CA LEU A 101 4.14 -12.70 -24.06
C LEU A 101 4.98 -13.94 -24.39
N LYS A 102 6.12 -14.11 -23.71
CA LYS A 102 7.01 -15.27 -23.89
C LYS A 102 6.86 -16.28 -22.77
N LYS A 103 6.66 -15.79 -21.54
CA LYS A 103 6.44 -16.65 -20.38
C LYS A 103 5.52 -15.95 -19.40
N GLN A 104 4.34 -16.51 -19.23
CA GLN A 104 3.43 -16.12 -18.16
C GLN A 104 4.03 -16.52 -16.81
N LYS A 105 4.04 -15.59 -15.87
CA LYS A 105 4.33 -15.87 -14.45
C LYS A 105 3.03 -15.80 -13.67
N GLU A 106 3.06 -16.39 -12.48
CA GLU A 106 1.99 -16.22 -11.50
C GLU A 106 1.79 -14.73 -11.19
N GLU A 107 0.53 -14.32 -11.09
CA GLU A 107 0.15 -12.96 -10.73
C GLU A 107 0.76 -12.59 -9.38
N LYS A 108 1.10 -11.32 -9.22
CA LYS A 108 1.57 -10.81 -7.93
C LYS A 108 0.41 -10.68 -6.97
N ASN A 109 0.51 -11.35 -5.83
CA ASN A 109 -0.45 -11.20 -4.76
C ASN A 109 -0.50 -9.76 -4.23
N MET A 110 -1.61 -9.43 -3.58
CA MET A 110 -1.89 -8.08 -3.10
C MET A 110 -0.86 -7.60 -2.07
N SER A 111 -0.24 -8.49 -1.29
CA SER A 111 0.83 -8.10 -0.35
C SER A 111 2.11 -7.64 -1.06
N TYR A 112 2.50 -8.31 -2.15
CA TYR A 112 3.60 -7.84 -3.00
C TYR A 112 3.30 -6.45 -3.55
N LEU A 113 2.09 -6.25 -4.08
CA LEU A 113 1.68 -4.97 -4.66
C LEU A 113 1.62 -3.85 -3.61
N GLN A 114 1.10 -4.14 -2.40
CA GLN A 114 1.13 -3.21 -1.27
C GLN A 114 2.57 -2.82 -0.87
N GLY A 115 3.49 -3.79 -0.88
CA GLY A 115 4.91 -3.53 -0.65
C GLY A 115 5.52 -2.65 -1.74
N LEU A 116 5.15 -2.87 -3.01
CA LEU A 116 5.57 -2.05 -4.14
C LEU A 116 5.09 -0.59 -4.00
N TRP A 117 3.79 -0.39 -3.77
CA TRP A 117 3.19 0.95 -3.66
C TRP A 117 3.60 1.68 -2.36
N GLY A 118 3.93 0.95 -1.30
CA GLY A 118 4.41 1.47 -0.02
C GLY A 118 5.94 1.50 0.14
N SER A 119 6.70 1.25 -0.93
CA SER A 119 8.15 1.00 -0.86
C SER A 119 8.99 2.20 -0.40
N ALA A 120 8.43 3.40 -0.37
CA ALA A 120 9.13 4.61 0.09
C ALA A 120 9.79 4.44 1.48
N ILE A 121 9.13 3.74 2.40
CA ILE A 121 9.64 3.50 3.77
C ILE A 121 10.78 2.46 3.78
N GLY A 122 10.86 1.59 2.77
CA GLY A 122 11.92 0.59 2.64
C GLY A 122 13.23 1.14 2.07
N SER A 123 13.24 2.38 1.57
CA SER A 123 14.43 3.01 0.98
C SER A 123 15.25 3.74 2.04
N GLU A 124 16.40 3.17 2.42
CA GLU A 124 17.33 3.80 3.37
C GLU A 124 17.79 5.18 2.89
N THR A 125 18.07 5.33 1.59
CA THR A 125 18.53 6.61 1.01
C THR A 125 17.47 7.70 1.06
N GLU A 126 16.20 7.39 0.78
CA GLU A 126 15.10 8.35 0.89
C GLU A 126 14.79 8.68 2.35
N ASN A 127 14.82 7.68 3.24
CA ASN A 127 14.68 7.88 4.68
C ASN A 127 15.78 8.80 5.22
N GLU A 128 17.04 8.60 4.81
CA GLU A 128 18.16 9.47 5.19
C GLU A 128 17.97 10.91 4.69
N LYS A 129 17.49 11.12 3.45
CA LYS A 129 17.22 12.47 2.94
C LYS A 129 16.15 13.18 3.77
N VAL A 130 15.07 12.48 4.13
CA VAL A 130 14.00 13.03 4.98
C VAL A 130 14.54 13.38 6.37
N ILE A 131 15.33 12.49 6.98
CA ILE A 131 15.90 12.69 8.30
C ILE A 131 16.94 13.83 8.31
N LYS A 132 17.84 13.85 7.34
CA LYS A 132 18.91 14.86 7.22
C LYS A 132 18.38 16.20 6.70
N GLY A 133 17.29 16.19 5.95
CA GLY A 133 16.65 17.37 5.36
C GLY A 133 15.66 18.09 6.27
N MET A 134 15.21 17.48 7.37
CA MET A 134 14.43 18.18 8.39
C MET A 134 15.34 19.16 9.15
N PRO A 135 15.07 20.48 9.09
CA PRO A 135 15.82 21.44 9.89
C PRO A 135 15.60 21.11 11.36
N VAL A 136 16.67 21.01 12.14
CA VAL A 136 16.62 20.79 13.59
C VAL A 136 15.70 21.80 14.28
N SER A 137 15.57 23.01 13.72
CA SER A 137 14.63 24.04 14.18
C SER A 137 13.15 23.62 14.10
N VAL A 138 12.75 22.81 13.12
CA VAL A 138 11.36 22.31 12.99
C VAL A 138 11.08 21.24 14.06
N LEU A 139 12.04 20.36 14.33
CA LEU A 139 11.95 19.37 15.40
C LEU A 139 11.89 20.04 16.78
N ILE A 140 12.72 21.06 17.00
CA ILE A 140 12.68 21.87 18.22
C ILE A 140 11.35 22.62 18.33
N ALA A 141 10.85 23.22 17.24
CA ALA A 141 9.57 23.94 17.25
C ALA A 141 8.40 23.01 17.59
N HIS A 142 8.34 21.79 17.04
CA HIS A 142 7.33 20.80 17.39
C HIS A 142 7.47 20.32 18.84
N TRP A 143 8.69 20.11 19.33
CA TRP A 143 8.95 19.72 20.72
C TRP A 143 8.53 20.81 21.71
N VAL A 144 8.89 22.08 21.44
CA VAL A 144 8.49 23.24 22.24
C VAL A 144 6.97 23.42 22.19
N ARG A 145 6.35 23.26 21.02
CA ARG A 145 4.89 23.35 20.89
C ARG A 145 4.18 22.25 21.68
N ALA A 146 4.70 21.04 21.69
CA ALA A 146 4.16 19.92 22.48
C ALA A 146 4.34 20.14 24.00
N GLN A 147 5.49 20.67 24.44
CA GLN A 147 5.74 21.06 25.83
C GLN A 147 4.76 22.15 26.30
N VAL A 148 4.57 23.19 25.51
CA VAL A 148 3.62 24.28 25.82
C VAL A 148 2.18 23.77 25.84
N LEU A 149 1.81 22.88 24.91
CA LEU A 149 0.47 22.30 24.89
C LEU A 149 0.21 21.45 26.14
N ASN A 150 1.20 20.65 26.57
CA ASN A 150 1.10 19.85 27.79
C ASN A 150 0.98 20.74 29.03
N LEU A 151 1.73 21.85 29.10
CA LEU A 151 1.64 22.81 30.22
C LEU A 151 0.28 23.53 30.27
N VAL A 152 -0.31 23.86 29.11
CA VAL A 152 -1.66 24.46 29.01
C VAL A 152 -2.75 23.46 29.37
N LEU A 153 -2.59 22.19 29.00
CA LEU A 153 -3.54 21.11 29.32
C LEU A 153 -3.46 20.68 30.80
N ASP A 154 -2.28 20.76 31.41
CA ASP A 154 -2.06 20.49 32.85
C ASP A 154 -2.40 21.70 33.75
N GLY A 155 -2.90 22.80 33.19
CA GLY A 155 -3.41 23.96 33.94
C GLY A 155 -2.37 24.71 34.77
N THR A 156 -1.09 24.67 34.36
CA THR A 156 0.02 25.34 35.07
C THR A 156 0.39 26.70 34.47
N LEU A 157 -0.42 27.20 33.53
CA LEU A 157 -0.37 28.56 32.95
C LEU A 157 -1.76 29.20 32.96
#